data_AF-B5VWN5-F1
#
_entry.id   AF-B5VWN5-F1
#
_cell.length_a   1.000
_cell.length_b   1.000
_cell.length_c   1.000
_cell.angle_alpha   90.00
_cell.angle_beta   90.00
_cell.angle_gamma   90.00
#
_symmetry.space_group_name_H-M   'P 1'
#
loop_
_entity.id
_entity.type
_entity.pdbx_description
1 polymer ?
#
loop_
_entity_poly.entity_id
_entity_poly.type
_entity_poly.pdbx_seq_one_letter_code
_entity_poly.pdbx_strand_id
1 'polypeptide(L)' 'MDFITNLFSNVNFELIAQLLMLSLIVIAGPVVIVLLAFRGGDL' A
#
# COMPACT_ATOMS: atom_id res chain seq x y z
N MET A 1 -25.92 -2.04 -13.06
CA MET A 1 -25.41 -1.21 -11.95
C MET A 1 -25.60 -1.90 -10.60
N ASP A 2 -26.61 -2.75 -10.41
CA ASP A 2 -26.79 -3.51 -9.16
C ASP A 2 -25.61 -4.40 -8.74
N PHE A 3 -24.92 -5.07 -9.66
CA PHE A 3 -23.79 -5.95 -9.30
C PHE A 3 -22.61 -5.20 -8.66
N ILE A 4 -22.21 -4.08 -9.28
CA ILE A 4 -21.13 -3.21 -8.80
C ILE A 4 -21.52 -2.55 -7.47
N THR A 5 -22.76 -2.07 -7.37
CA THR A 5 -23.26 -1.40 -6.16
C THR A 5 -23.39 -2.38 -4.98
N ASN A 6 -23.81 -3.62 -5.22
CA ASN A 6 -23.85 -4.67 -4.20
C ASN A 6 -22.45 -5.13 -3.76
N LEU A 7 -21.47 -5.15 -4.66
CA LEU A 7 -20.08 -5.50 -4.32
C LEU A 7 -19.45 -4.48 -3.37
N PHE A 8 -19.75 -3.19 -3.55
CA PHE A 8 -19.19 -2.11 -2.72
C PHE A 8 -20.03 -1.77 -1.48
N SER A 9 -21.29 -2.22 -1.41
CA SER A 9 -22.19 -1.95 -0.26
C SER A 9 -21.76 -2.62 1.04
N ASN A 10 -20.94 -3.67 1.00
CA ASN A 10 -20.45 -4.38 2.18
C ASN A 10 -18.94 -4.18 2.42
N VAL A 11 -18.31 -3.30 1.65
CA VAL A 11 -16.85 -3.09 1.71
C VAL A 11 -16.54 -2.00 2.73
N ASN A 12 -15.66 -2.33 3.67
CA ASN A 12 -15.13 -1.35 4.62
C ASN A 12 -14.00 -0.56 3.96
N PHE A 13 -14.36 0.56 3.33
CA PHE A 13 -13.42 1.47 2.67
C PHE A 13 -12.43 2.14 3.66
N GLU A 14 -12.84 2.31 4.91
CA GLU A 14 -11.95 2.85 5.95
C GLU A 14 -10.81 1.88 6.27
N LEU A 15 -11.13 0.60 6.47
CA LEU A 15 -10.10 -0.43 6.69
C LEU A 15 -9.15 -0.56 5.49
N ILE A 16 -9.68 -0.50 4.27
CA ILE A 16 -8.87 -0.53 3.04
C ILE A 16 -7.93 0.66 3.00
N ALA A 17 -8.43 1.87 3.28
CA ALA A 17 -7.60 3.08 3.31
C ALA A 17 -6.51 2.99 4.39
N GLN A 18 -6.85 2.49 5.58
CA GLN A 18 -5.90 2.30 6.67
C GLN A 18 -4.80 1.30 6.31
N LEU A 19 -5.15 0.14 5.75
CA LEU A 19 -4.17 -0.86 5.32
C LEU A 19 -3.33 -0.37 4.15
N LEU A 20 -3.91 0.41 3.23
CA LEU A 20 -3.18 1.04 2.14
C LEU A 20 -2.14 2.03 2.67
N MET A 21 -2.51 2.92 3.58
CA MET A 21 -1.55 3.86 4.19
C MET A 21 -0.47 3.14 4.98
N LEU A 22 -0.83 2.11 5.76
CA LEU A 22 0.13 1.30 6.49
C LEU A 22 1.12 0.60 5.57
N SER A 23 0.63 -0.05 4.50
CA SER A 23 1.47 -0.77 3.55
C SER A 23 2.45 0.16 2.83
N LEU A 24 2.03 1.38 2.46
CA LEU A 24 2.91 2.39 1.88
C LEU A 24 4.05 2.78 2.84
N ILE A 25 3.75 2.97 4.12
CA ILE A 25 4.77 3.30 5.14
C ILE A 25 5.74 2.13 5.33
N VAL A 26 5.22 0.90 5.45
CA VAL A 26 6.05 -0.30 5.66
C VAL A 26 6.96 -0.56 4.46
N ILE A 27 6.47 -0.33 3.24
CA ILE A 27 7.25 -0.52 2.00
C ILE A 27 8.29 0.59 1.82
N ALA A 28 8.06 1.80 2.33
CA ALA A 28 9.02 2.91 2.20
C ALA A 28 10.42 2.57 2.76
N GLY A 29 10.51 1.85 3.89
CA GLY A 29 11.79 1.44 4.48
C GLY A 29 12.62 0.53 3.56
N PRO A 30 12.10 -0.65 3.17
CA PRO A 30 12.77 -1.54 2.23
C PRO A 30 13.07 -0.90 0.88
N VAL A 31 12.18 -0.04 0.36
CA VAL A 31 12.41 0.67 -0.90
C VAL A 31 13.66 1.53 -0.84
N VAL A 32 13.89 2.27 0.25
CA VAL A 32 15.11 3.07 0.40
C VAL A 32 16.36 2.19 0.39
N ILE A 33 16.35 1.08 1.14
CA ILE A 33 17.48 0.14 1.20
C ILE A 33 17.76 -0.47 -0.18
N VAL A 34 16.72 -0.93 -0.87
CA VAL A 34 16.83 -1.51 -2.21
C VAL A 34 17.41 -0.50 -3.20
N LEU A 35 16.95 0.75 -3.15
CA LEU A 35 17.47 1.82 -4.00
C LEU A 35 18.94 2.15 -3.69
N LEU A 36 19.34 2.20 -2.42
CA LEU A 36 20.73 2.43 -2.02
C LEU A 36 21.64 1.28 -2.46
N ALA A 37 21.19 0.03 -2.28
CA ALA A 37 21.93 -1.16 -2.68
C ALA A 37 22.17 -1.20 -4.20
N PHE A 38 21.15 -0.90 -5.02
CA PHE A 38 21.30 -0.86 -6.48
C PHE A 38 22.19 0.29 -6.96
N ARG A 39 22.24 1.39 -6.21
CA ARG A 39 23.05 2.56 -6.57
C ARG A 39 24.49 2.47 -6.06
N GLY A 40 24.85 1.41 -5.34
CA GLY A 40 26.17 1.28 -4.72
C GLY A 40 26.47 2.39 -3.71
N GLY A 41 25.43 2.93 -3.07
CA GLY A 41 25.58 3.93 -2.02
C GLY A 41 26.04 3.31 -0.70
N ASP A 42 26.35 4.16 0.27
CA ASP A 42 26.65 3.70 1.64
C ASP A 42 25.33 3.28 2.29
N LEU A 43 25.21 1.97 2.55
CA LEU A 43 24.01 1.32 3.11
C LEU A 43 23.90 1.54 4.62
#